data_AF-B4QKR3-F1
#
_entry.id   AF-B4QKR3-F1
#
_cell.length_a   1.000
_cell.length_b   1.000
_cell.length_c   1.000
_cell.angle_alpha   90.00
_cell.angle_beta   90.00
_cell.angle_gamma   90.00
#
_symmetry.space_group_name_H-M   'P 1'
#
loop_
_entity.id
_entity.type
_entity.pdbx_description
1 polymer ?
#
loop_
_entity_poly.entity_id
_entity_poly.type
_entity_poly.pdbx_seq_one_letter_code
_entity_poly.pdbx_strand_id
1 'polypeptide(L)'
;MTTSQKGQTRANQGKELSARAEVVRQTRREPRKDYNLRVLRTMKDRHVTRNGDPEPVVDPSQDYMLMLGYENATHTVLRFRRKLDTCDPSHDIAITNDTMRLLYMYHAQDPPHGSVRPGTLPDPARAFRPYRPMVLMQRAQLPMPSPTHDERVRVLELRNEDVELPAGDLPLFWCKMFKLEDINRKHHLIRYEPIYDSSSSVHYLQHITLHECQGAHAELEEMAREQGRPCLRARSIPLACNAIQVIRDWSRGSEVKQ
;
A
#
# COMPACT_ATOMS: atom_id res chain seq x y z
N MET A 1 24.64 6.14 17.82
CA MET A 1 25.45 5.86 19.02
C MET A 1 24.50 5.61 20.19
N THR A 2 24.86 4.65 21.04
CA THR A 2 24.07 3.98 22.07
C THR A 2 23.63 4.86 23.23
N THR A 3 22.44 4.61 23.76
CA THR A 3 22.13 4.73 25.19
C THR A 3 21.02 3.75 25.55
N SER A 4 21.25 3.06 26.67
CA SER A 4 20.43 2.00 27.28
C SER A 4 19.51 2.60 28.33
N GLN A 5 18.30 2.07 28.49
CA GLN A 5 17.68 1.87 29.81
C GLN A 5 16.49 0.89 29.75
N LYS A 6 16.42 0.03 30.77
CA LYS A 6 15.44 -1.04 30.99
C LYS A 6 14.15 -0.50 31.64
N GLY A 7 13.03 -1.01 31.13
CA GLY A 7 12.01 -1.73 31.91
C GLY A 7 11.10 -0.95 32.85
N GLN A 8 9.80 -0.84 32.48
CA GLN A 8 8.73 -0.88 33.47
C GLN A 8 7.42 -1.43 32.89
N THR A 9 6.91 -2.48 33.54
CA THR A 9 5.62 -3.14 33.35
C THR A 9 4.51 -2.36 34.07
N ARG A 10 3.36 -2.13 33.42
CA ARG A 10 2.03 -2.39 34.03
C ARG A 10 0.83 -2.21 33.08
N ALA A 11 -0.09 -3.15 33.27
CA ALA A 11 -1.54 -3.02 33.23
C ALA A 11 -2.24 -2.77 31.88
N ASN A 12 -2.69 -3.88 31.30
CA ASN A 12 -3.82 -3.95 30.37
C ASN A 12 -5.07 -3.31 30.98
N GLN A 13 -5.59 -2.26 30.34
CA GLN A 13 -6.99 -1.90 30.38
C GLN A 13 -7.59 -2.17 29.01
N GLY A 14 -8.60 -3.05 28.99
CA GLY A 14 -9.35 -3.40 27.80
C GLY A 14 -9.96 -2.16 27.14
N LYS A 15 -9.76 -2.05 25.84
CA LYS A 15 -10.53 -1.13 25.00
C LYS A 15 -11.18 -1.92 23.88
N GLU A 16 -12.49 -1.92 23.95
CA GLU A 16 -13.43 -2.50 23.02
C GLU A 16 -13.22 -1.90 21.62
N LEU A 17 -12.85 -2.74 20.66
CA LEU A 17 -12.67 -2.35 19.26
C LEU A 17 -14.02 -2.47 18.55
N SER A 18 -14.77 -1.37 18.53
CA SER A 18 -15.87 -1.21 17.58
C SER A 18 -15.31 -0.74 16.24
N ALA A 19 -15.38 -1.60 15.23
CA ALA A 19 -15.07 -1.25 13.85
C ALA A 19 -16.37 -1.18 13.06
N ARG A 20 -16.76 0.04 12.66
CA ARG A 20 -17.75 0.30 11.62
C ARG A 20 -17.01 0.78 10.38
N ALA A 21 -17.12 0.04 9.29
CA ALA A 21 -16.71 0.48 7.98
C ALA A 21 -17.92 0.27 7.04
N GLU A 22 -18.62 1.36 6.74
CA GLU A 22 -19.56 1.46 5.63
C GLU A 22 -19.17 2.70 4.83
N VAL A 23 -18.79 2.50 3.56
CA VAL A 23 -19.07 3.46 2.50
C VAL A 23 -19.62 2.67 1.32
N VAL A 24 -20.86 2.22 1.47
CA VAL A 24 -21.75 2.00 0.32
C VAL A 24 -22.55 3.29 0.20
N ARG A 25 -22.69 3.84 -1.01
CA ARG A 25 -23.53 5.02 -1.30
C ARG A 25 -24.86 4.89 -0.55
N GLN A 26 -25.02 5.69 0.50
CA GLN A 26 -26.20 5.70 1.35
C GLN A 26 -27.31 6.46 0.63
N THR A 27 -27.97 5.82 -0.32
CA THR A 27 -29.40 6.06 -0.45
C THR A 27 -30.04 5.38 0.75
N ARG A 28 -30.67 6.15 1.65
CA ARG A 28 -31.52 5.62 2.72
C ARG A 28 -32.66 4.83 2.08
N ARG A 29 -32.40 3.57 1.76
CA ARG A 29 -33.43 2.55 1.57
C ARG A 29 -33.06 1.43 2.52
N GLU A 30 -34.03 1.02 3.32
CA GLU A 30 -33.98 -0.17 4.15
C GLU A 30 -33.32 -1.32 3.37
N PRO A 31 -32.52 -2.18 4.01
CA PRO A 31 -31.93 -3.32 3.33
C PRO A 31 -33.06 -4.15 2.72
N ARG A 32 -33.16 -4.14 1.39
CA ARG A 32 -33.96 -5.13 0.67
C ARG A 32 -33.46 -6.48 1.14
N LYS A 33 -34.37 -7.33 1.62
CA LYS A 33 -34.09 -8.74 1.89
C LYS A 33 -33.50 -9.32 0.61
N ASP A 34 -32.18 -9.49 0.56
CA ASP A 34 -31.53 -10.22 -0.52
C ASP A 34 -31.74 -11.70 -0.21
N TYR A 35 -32.76 -12.26 -0.86
CA TYR A 35 -33.20 -13.65 -0.66
C TYR A 35 -32.18 -14.69 -1.16
N ASN A 36 -31.01 -14.26 -1.64
CA ASN A 36 -29.95 -15.09 -2.24
C ASN A 36 -28.60 -14.98 -1.50
N LEU A 37 -28.59 -14.72 -0.19
CA LEU A 37 -27.36 -14.79 0.61
C LEU A 37 -27.11 -16.22 1.08
N ARG A 38 -25.99 -16.82 0.70
CA ARG A 38 -25.55 -18.11 1.25
C ARG A 38 -24.57 -17.88 2.39
N VAL A 39 -24.93 -18.35 3.58
CA VAL A 39 -24.08 -18.20 4.77
C VAL A 39 -23.01 -19.28 4.82
N LEU A 40 -21.76 -18.87 4.93
CA LEU A 40 -20.62 -19.74 5.16
C LEU A 40 -20.37 -19.85 6.66
N ARG A 41 -20.47 -21.05 7.20
CA ARG A 41 -20.42 -21.29 8.65
C ARG A 41 -19.06 -21.77 9.16
N THR A 42 -18.20 -22.22 8.26
CA THR A 42 -16.95 -22.89 8.61
C THR A 42 -15.80 -22.35 7.77
N MET A 43 -14.68 -22.06 8.42
CA MET A 43 -13.37 -21.85 7.82
C MET A 43 -12.43 -22.83 8.49
N LYS A 44 -11.51 -23.42 7.72
CA LYS A 44 -10.53 -24.37 8.24
C LYS A 44 -9.14 -23.80 8.05
N ASP A 45 -8.41 -23.71 9.14
CA ASP A 45 -7.02 -23.28 9.12
C ASP A 45 -6.12 -24.40 8.58
N ARG A 46 -5.20 -24.02 7.69
CA ARG A 46 -4.34 -24.93 6.95
C ARG A 46 -3.01 -24.26 6.65
N HIS A 47 -1.94 -25.03 6.67
CA HIS A 47 -0.60 -24.56 6.30
C HIS A 47 0.01 -25.47 5.21
N VAL A 48 1.00 -24.94 4.50
CA VAL A 48 1.78 -25.68 3.50
C VAL A 48 3.07 -26.16 4.15
N THR A 49 3.42 -27.43 3.97
CA THR A 49 4.64 -27.99 4.56
C THR A 49 5.88 -27.57 3.77
N ARG A 50 7.04 -27.56 4.42
CA ARG A 50 8.32 -27.19 3.78
C ARG A 50 8.82 -28.21 2.74
N ASN A 51 8.15 -29.35 2.62
CA ASN A 51 8.58 -30.48 1.78
C ASN A 51 8.30 -30.26 0.28
N GLY A 52 7.69 -29.13 -0.08
CA GLY A 52 7.42 -28.76 -1.48
C GLY A 52 6.06 -29.22 -2.00
N ASP A 53 5.27 -29.93 -1.19
CA ASP A 53 3.91 -30.28 -1.53
C ASP A 53 3.01 -29.03 -1.47
N PRO A 54 2.36 -28.62 -2.58
CA PRO A 54 1.54 -27.42 -2.62
C PRO A 54 0.18 -27.60 -1.92
N GLU A 55 -0.17 -28.82 -1.53
CA GLU A 55 -1.44 -29.15 -0.89
C GLU A 55 -1.40 -28.72 0.60
N PRO A 56 -2.24 -27.76 1.03
CA PRO A 56 -2.29 -27.30 2.41
C PRO A 56 -2.89 -28.37 3.33
N VAL A 57 -2.14 -28.75 4.37
CA VAL A 57 -2.56 -29.68 5.41
C VAL A 57 -3.30 -28.95 6.52
N VAL A 58 -4.13 -29.67 7.28
CA VAL A 58 -4.90 -29.09 8.38
C VAL A 58 -3.97 -28.67 9.51
N ASP A 59 -4.13 -27.43 9.97
CA ASP A 59 -3.37 -26.92 11.10
C ASP A 59 -3.92 -27.49 12.42
N PRO A 60 -3.11 -28.13 13.28
CA PRO A 60 -3.58 -28.60 14.58
C PRO A 60 -4.04 -27.48 15.54
N SER A 61 -3.44 -26.28 15.45
CA SER A 61 -3.67 -25.16 16.38
C SER A 61 -4.98 -24.41 16.09
N GLN A 62 -5.38 -24.34 14.81
CA GLN A 62 -6.58 -23.63 14.32
C GLN A 62 -6.65 -22.18 14.85
N ASP A 63 -5.69 -21.34 14.46
CA ASP A 63 -5.52 -19.99 15.00
C ASP A 63 -6.43 -18.93 14.37
N TYR A 64 -7.02 -19.24 13.21
CA TYR A 64 -7.94 -18.36 12.49
C TYR A 64 -9.38 -18.61 12.91
N MET A 65 -10.04 -17.58 13.43
CA MET A 65 -11.46 -17.64 13.82
C MET A 65 -12.33 -16.90 12.81
N LEU A 66 -13.25 -17.62 12.16
CA LEU A 66 -14.28 -17.02 11.30
C LEU A 66 -15.29 -16.23 12.14
N MET A 67 -15.50 -14.97 11.77
CA MET A 67 -16.45 -14.06 12.41
C MET A 67 -17.70 -13.86 11.54
N LEU A 68 -17.53 -13.78 10.22
CA LEU A 68 -18.61 -13.63 9.26
C LEU A 68 -18.20 -14.29 7.95
N GLY A 69 -19.10 -15.05 7.36
CA GLY A 69 -18.91 -15.63 6.04
C GLY A 69 -20.23 -15.61 5.28
N TYR A 70 -20.24 -14.97 4.13
CA TYR A 70 -21.39 -15.05 3.24
C TYR A 70 -20.97 -14.90 1.78
N GLU A 71 -21.77 -15.48 0.91
CA GLU A 71 -21.65 -15.38 -0.53
C GLU A 71 -22.91 -14.69 -1.06
N ASN A 72 -22.70 -13.68 -1.92
CA ASN A 72 -23.75 -13.05 -2.70
C ASN A 72 -23.57 -13.41 -4.19
N ALA A 73 -24.44 -12.90 -5.05
CA ALA A 73 -24.41 -13.21 -6.49
C ALA A 73 -23.11 -12.81 -7.22
N THR A 74 -22.24 -12.00 -6.60
CA THR A 74 -21.04 -11.44 -7.24
C THR A 74 -19.73 -11.85 -6.55
N HIS A 75 -19.73 -12.00 -5.22
CA HIS A 75 -18.52 -12.17 -4.43
C HIS A 75 -18.79 -12.94 -3.13
N THR A 76 -17.74 -13.56 -2.63
CA THR A 76 -17.69 -14.18 -1.31
C THR A 76 -16.95 -13.27 -0.33
N VAL A 77 -17.57 -12.99 0.82
CA VAL A 77 -17.03 -12.14 1.86
C VAL A 77 -16.73 -12.98 3.09
N LEU A 78 -15.46 -12.98 3.50
CA LEU A 78 -14.98 -13.61 4.73
C LEU A 78 -14.41 -12.53 5.65
N ARG A 79 -14.89 -12.51 6.89
CA ARG A 79 -14.29 -11.76 8.00
C ARG A 79 -13.84 -12.76 9.03
N PHE A 80 -12.55 -12.72 9.37
CA PHE A 80 -11.96 -13.57 10.39
C PHE A 80 -11.08 -12.73 11.30
N ARG A 81 -10.66 -13.32 12.42
CA ARG A 81 -9.66 -12.76 13.32
C ARG A 81 -8.59 -13.80 13.61
N ARG A 82 -7.36 -13.34 13.81
CA ARG A 82 -6.19 -14.12 14.21
C ARG A 82 -5.34 -13.24 15.13
N LYS A 83 -4.60 -13.83 16.05
CA LYS A 83 -3.57 -13.09 16.82
C LYS A 83 -2.42 -12.69 15.88
N LEU A 84 -1.70 -11.62 16.24
CA LEU A 84 -0.51 -11.21 15.50
C LEU A 84 0.62 -12.23 15.64
N ASP A 85 0.82 -12.70 16.86
CA ASP A 85 1.67 -13.84 17.20
C ASP A 85 0.77 -14.92 17.80
N THR A 86 0.72 -16.07 17.13
CA THR A 86 -0.06 -17.24 17.52
C THR A 86 0.72 -18.15 18.47
N CYS A 87 2.01 -17.88 18.67
CA CYS A 87 2.93 -18.70 19.43
C CYS A 87 3.09 -20.13 18.87
N ASP A 88 2.73 -20.35 17.60
CA ASP A 88 2.99 -21.57 16.83
C ASP A 88 4.01 -21.31 15.72
N PRO A 89 5.33 -21.29 16.03
CA PRO A 89 6.35 -21.02 15.02
C PRO A 89 6.57 -22.20 14.04
N SER A 90 5.97 -23.37 14.30
CA SER A 90 6.11 -24.55 13.45
C SER A 90 5.25 -24.47 12.20
N HIS A 91 4.02 -23.94 12.34
CA HIS A 91 3.03 -23.93 11.26
C HIS A 91 2.72 -22.51 10.76
N ASP A 92 3.04 -21.51 11.57
CA ASP A 92 2.47 -20.19 11.45
C ASP A 92 3.53 -19.09 11.34
N ILE A 93 3.21 -18.02 10.60
CA ILE A 93 4.08 -16.85 10.42
C ILE A 93 3.55 -15.70 11.27
N ALA A 94 4.36 -15.22 12.21
CA ALA A 94 4.03 -14.06 13.04
C ALA A 94 3.88 -12.79 12.18
N ILE A 95 2.84 -12.02 12.43
CA ILE A 95 2.58 -10.73 11.79
C ILE A 95 3.39 -9.66 12.52
N THR A 96 4.41 -9.13 11.85
CA THR A 96 5.27 -8.05 12.35
C THR A 96 4.93 -6.73 11.67
N ASN A 97 5.69 -5.68 12.00
CA ASN A 97 5.61 -4.39 11.31
C ASN A 97 6.23 -4.41 9.89
N ASP A 98 6.78 -5.55 9.45
CA ASP A 98 7.40 -5.69 8.15
C ASP A 98 6.35 -5.93 7.05
N THR A 99 6.77 -5.73 5.80
CA THR A 99 5.94 -6.03 4.64
C THR A 99 5.75 -7.55 4.52
N MET A 100 4.50 -7.98 4.60
CA MET A 100 4.11 -9.38 4.41
C MET A 100 3.62 -9.63 3.00
N ARG A 101 3.80 -10.86 2.49
CA ARG A 101 3.28 -11.27 1.19
C ARG A 101 2.00 -12.07 1.40
N LEU A 102 0.88 -11.54 0.92
CA LEU A 102 -0.39 -12.27 0.89
C LEU A 102 -0.46 -13.11 -0.37
N LEU A 103 -0.58 -14.42 -0.18
CA LEU A 103 -0.86 -15.38 -1.24
C LEU A 103 -2.34 -15.73 -1.16
N TYR A 104 -3.01 -15.76 -2.30
CA TYR A 104 -4.44 -16.03 -2.38
C TYR A 104 -4.78 -16.77 -3.66
N MET A 105 -5.81 -17.58 -3.56
CA MET A 105 -6.36 -18.40 -4.63
C MET A 105 -7.86 -18.49 -4.43
N TYR A 106 -8.59 -18.45 -5.53
CA TYR A 106 -10.04 -18.60 -5.52
C TYR A 106 -10.47 -19.30 -6.80
N HIS A 107 -11.64 -19.91 -6.74
CA HIS A 107 -12.24 -20.65 -7.83
C HIS A 107 -13.71 -20.24 -7.98
N ALA A 108 -14.24 -20.34 -9.20
CA ALA A 108 -15.62 -19.94 -9.50
C ALA A 108 -16.65 -20.97 -8.99
N GLN A 109 -16.23 -22.22 -8.81
CA GLN A 109 -17.05 -23.29 -8.26
C GLN A 109 -16.60 -23.62 -6.84
N ASP A 110 -17.58 -23.97 -6.01
CA ASP A 110 -17.37 -24.52 -4.68
C ASP A 110 -16.44 -25.74 -4.71
N PRO A 111 -15.62 -25.93 -3.66
CA PRO A 111 -14.84 -27.14 -3.51
C PRO A 111 -15.77 -28.35 -3.33
N PRO A 112 -15.56 -29.45 -4.06
CA PRO A 112 -16.33 -30.67 -3.86
C PRO A 112 -16.18 -31.15 -2.41
N HIS A 113 -17.31 -31.42 -1.76
CA HIS A 113 -17.39 -31.82 -0.33
C HIS A 113 -16.91 -30.76 0.68
N GLY A 114 -16.98 -29.47 0.36
CA GLY A 114 -16.80 -28.40 1.35
C GLY A 114 -15.38 -28.28 1.92
N SER A 115 -14.37 -28.51 1.06
CA SER A 115 -12.91 -28.33 1.32
C SER A 115 -12.31 -29.10 2.50
N VAL A 116 -12.94 -30.19 2.95
CA VAL A 116 -12.47 -30.93 4.14
C VAL A 116 -11.33 -31.91 3.84
N ARG A 117 -11.18 -32.36 2.58
CA ARG A 117 -10.22 -33.42 2.20
C ARG A 117 -9.08 -32.91 1.29
N PRO A 118 -7.86 -33.47 1.41
CA PRO A 118 -6.79 -33.21 0.45
C PRO A 118 -7.24 -33.51 -1.00
N GLY A 119 -6.79 -32.70 -1.97
CA GLY A 119 -7.12 -32.84 -3.38
C GLY A 119 -8.48 -32.26 -3.79
N THR A 120 -9.15 -31.53 -2.88
CA THR A 120 -10.40 -30.80 -3.17
C THR A 120 -10.16 -29.34 -3.56
N LEU A 121 -8.91 -28.88 -3.48
CA LEU A 121 -8.52 -27.54 -3.88
C LEU A 121 -8.32 -27.47 -5.40
N PRO A 122 -8.60 -26.32 -6.01
CA PRO A 122 -8.38 -26.13 -7.43
C PRO A 122 -6.88 -26.19 -7.75
N ASP A 123 -6.55 -26.64 -8.96
CA ASP A 123 -5.17 -26.73 -9.45
C ASP A 123 -4.40 -25.42 -9.19
N PRO A 124 -3.33 -25.44 -8.37
CA PRO A 124 -2.54 -24.26 -8.07
C PRO A 124 -2.06 -23.53 -9.32
N ALA A 125 -1.74 -24.26 -10.42
CA ALA A 125 -1.28 -23.65 -11.65
C ALA A 125 -2.32 -22.70 -12.29
N ARG A 126 -3.61 -22.89 -12.00
CA ARG A 126 -4.73 -22.12 -12.56
C ARG A 126 -5.38 -21.18 -11.55
N ALA A 127 -5.42 -21.57 -10.28
CA ALA A 127 -6.11 -20.84 -9.22
C ALA A 127 -5.23 -19.82 -8.50
N PHE A 128 -3.91 -19.98 -8.55
CA PHE A 128 -3.00 -19.07 -7.89
C PHE A 128 -3.06 -17.68 -8.54
N ARG A 129 -2.86 -16.65 -7.72
CA ARG A 129 -2.80 -15.25 -8.15
C ARG A 129 -1.47 -14.64 -7.73
N PRO A 130 -0.99 -13.59 -8.43
CA PRO A 130 0.21 -12.88 -8.01
C PRO A 130 0.07 -12.43 -6.55
N TYR A 131 1.12 -12.68 -5.76
CA TYR A 131 1.14 -12.29 -4.35
C TYR A 131 0.99 -10.77 -4.22
N ARG A 132 0.43 -10.32 -3.08
CA ARG A 132 0.28 -8.90 -2.77
C ARG A 132 1.14 -8.54 -1.56
N PRO A 133 2.14 -7.66 -1.69
CA PRO A 133 2.86 -7.13 -0.53
C PRO A 133 1.94 -6.16 0.23
N MET A 134 1.82 -6.32 1.55
CA MET A 134 1.00 -5.48 2.41
C MET A 134 1.63 -5.29 3.79
N VAL A 135 1.37 -4.15 4.42
CA VAL A 135 1.73 -3.90 5.82
C VAL A 135 0.46 -4.05 6.67
N LEU A 136 0.33 -5.19 7.34
CA LEU A 136 -0.90 -5.53 8.09
C LEU A 136 -1.02 -4.75 9.42
N MET A 137 0.09 -4.21 9.92
CA MET A 137 0.14 -3.40 11.15
C MET A 137 -0.14 -1.92 10.90
N GLN A 138 -0.41 -1.53 9.66
CA GLN A 138 -0.69 -0.15 9.33
C GLN A 138 -2.00 0.29 10.00
N ARG A 139 -1.91 1.34 10.83
CA ARG A 139 -3.10 1.94 11.44
C ARG A 139 -3.94 2.58 10.35
N ALA A 140 -5.26 2.44 10.46
CA ALA A 140 -6.19 3.21 9.64
C ALA A 140 -5.84 4.69 9.79
N GLN A 141 -5.33 5.29 8.71
CA GLN A 141 -5.03 6.71 8.70
C GLN A 141 -6.38 7.44 8.87
N LEU A 142 -6.44 8.40 9.78
CA LEU A 142 -7.61 9.27 9.87
C LEU A 142 -7.75 10.00 8.53
N PRO A 143 -8.96 10.08 7.94
CA PRO A 143 -9.15 10.89 6.75
C PRO A 143 -8.82 12.34 7.11
N MET A 144 -7.75 12.88 6.53
CA MET A 144 -7.55 14.33 6.56
C MET A 144 -8.70 15.00 5.81
N PRO A 145 -9.19 16.17 6.28
CA PRO A 145 -10.12 16.97 5.51
C PRO A 145 -9.56 17.16 4.11
N SER A 146 -10.39 17.03 3.07
CA SER A 146 -9.91 17.29 1.72
C SER A 146 -9.31 18.70 1.68
N PRO A 147 -8.14 18.89 1.07
CA PRO A 147 -7.46 20.19 1.03
C PRO A 147 -8.32 21.28 0.35
N THR A 148 -9.39 20.88 -0.34
CA THR A 148 -10.38 21.75 -0.98
C THR A 148 -11.22 22.60 0.00
N HIS A 149 -11.20 22.32 1.30
CA HIS A 149 -12.01 23.05 2.28
C HIS A 149 -11.26 24.12 3.08
N ASP A 150 -9.94 24.26 2.91
CA ASP A 150 -9.14 25.27 3.61
C ASP A 150 -8.42 26.16 2.60
N GLU A 151 -8.84 27.42 2.49
CA GLU A 151 -8.27 28.43 1.58
C GLU A 151 -6.77 28.70 1.82
N ARG A 152 -6.21 28.24 2.95
CA ARG A 152 -4.78 28.37 3.26
C ARG A 152 -3.93 27.28 2.59
N VAL A 153 -4.55 26.19 2.11
CA VAL A 153 -3.85 25.11 1.43
C VAL A 153 -3.71 25.46 -0.04
N ARG A 154 -2.46 25.46 -0.52
CA ARG A 154 -2.13 25.60 -1.94
C ARG A 154 -1.67 24.27 -2.49
N VAL A 155 -2.13 23.93 -3.68
CA VAL A 155 -1.71 22.74 -4.43
C VAL A 155 -0.74 23.19 -5.52
N LEU A 156 0.41 22.53 -5.59
CA LEU A 156 1.42 22.75 -6.62
C LEU A 156 1.62 21.45 -7.39
N GLU A 157 1.42 21.50 -8.69
CA GLU A 157 1.64 20.36 -9.57
C GLU A 157 2.99 20.50 -10.28
N LEU A 158 3.86 19.50 -10.11
CA LEU A 158 5.17 19.44 -10.74
C LEU A 158 5.16 18.32 -11.78
N ARG A 159 5.08 18.67 -13.06
CA ARG A 159 4.98 17.71 -14.17
C ARG A 159 6.15 17.83 -15.14
N ASN A 160 6.67 16.68 -15.55
CA ASN A 160 7.56 16.59 -16.69
C ASN A 160 6.69 16.50 -17.95
N GLU A 161 7.06 17.23 -18.99
CA GLU A 161 6.32 17.27 -20.26
C GLU A 161 7.08 16.47 -21.30
N ASP A 162 6.37 15.67 -22.09
CA ASP A 162 6.87 14.97 -23.28
C ASP A 162 8.14 14.12 -23.06
N VAL A 163 8.22 13.41 -21.93
CA VAL A 163 9.37 12.52 -21.64
C VAL A 163 9.27 11.23 -22.45
N GLU A 164 10.16 11.07 -23.42
CA GLU A 164 10.30 9.83 -24.18
C GLU A 164 10.97 8.73 -23.33
N LEU A 165 10.27 7.61 -23.16
CA LEU A 165 10.82 6.45 -22.48
C LEU A 165 11.78 5.68 -23.40
N PRO A 166 12.91 5.19 -22.90
CA PRO A 166 13.86 4.43 -23.71
C PRO A 166 13.24 3.13 -24.22
N ALA A 167 13.68 2.68 -25.38
CA ALA A 167 13.32 1.37 -25.89
C ALA A 167 13.99 0.26 -25.05
N GLY A 168 13.19 -0.68 -24.54
CA GLY A 168 13.66 -1.82 -23.73
C GLY A 168 13.69 -1.54 -22.23
N ASP A 169 14.38 -2.40 -21.48
CA ASP A 169 14.38 -2.40 -20.01
C ASP A 169 15.47 -1.51 -19.38
N LEU A 170 15.92 -0.48 -20.09
CA LEU A 170 16.96 0.42 -19.59
C LEU A 170 16.36 1.45 -18.62
N PRO A 171 16.97 1.67 -17.45
CA PRO A 171 16.48 2.68 -16.50
C PRO A 171 16.71 4.09 -17.02
N LEU A 172 15.65 4.90 -17.08
CA LEU A 172 15.71 6.33 -17.34
C LEU A 172 15.61 7.11 -16.02
N PHE A 173 16.58 7.98 -15.77
CA PHE A 173 16.50 8.98 -14.71
C PHE A 173 16.27 10.34 -15.37
N TRP A 174 15.15 10.99 -15.09
CA TRP A 174 14.79 12.28 -15.67
C TRP A 174 14.76 13.38 -14.62
N CYS A 175 15.40 14.51 -14.91
CA CYS A 175 15.54 15.63 -14.00
C CYS A 175 14.97 16.90 -14.65
N LYS A 176 14.08 17.60 -13.95
CA LYS A 176 13.55 18.91 -14.34
C LYS A 176 13.64 19.86 -13.15
N MET A 177 14.05 21.10 -13.40
CA MET A 177 14.04 22.16 -12.41
C MET A 177 12.69 22.88 -12.48
N PHE A 178 12.11 23.18 -11.32
CA PHE A 178 10.87 23.95 -11.25
C PHE A 178 11.12 25.21 -10.43
N LYS A 179 10.79 26.37 -11.00
CA LYS A 179 10.76 27.61 -10.25
C LYS A 179 9.49 27.62 -9.41
N LEU A 180 9.65 27.71 -8.10
CA LEU A 180 8.53 27.97 -7.20
C LEU A 180 8.08 29.41 -7.37
N GLU A 181 6.77 29.65 -7.34
CA GLU A 181 6.20 31.00 -7.30
C GLU A 181 6.72 31.79 -6.08
N ASP A 182 6.47 33.10 -6.05
CA ASP A 182 6.91 33.98 -4.96
C ASP A 182 6.27 33.59 -3.62
N ILE A 183 6.94 32.67 -2.92
CA ILE A 183 6.59 32.21 -1.58
C ILE A 183 7.14 33.24 -0.58
N ASN A 184 6.38 34.31 -0.35
CA ASN A 184 6.77 35.43 0.52
C ASN A 184 6.64 35.15 2.02
N ARG A 185 6.26 33.91 2.39
CA ARG A 185 6.10 33.48 3.78
C ARG A 185 6.40 31.99 3.89
N LYS A 186 6.76 31.50 5.08
CA LYS A 186 7.01 30.08 5.32
C LYS A 186 5.75 29.25 5.05
N HIS A 187 5.86 28.22 4.20
CA HIS A 187 4.83 27.22 3.98
C HIS A 187 5.33 25.84 4.43
N HIS A 188 4.40 24.97 4.82
CA HIS A 188 4.69 23.59 5.21
C HIS A 188 4.11 22.65 4.15
N LEU A 189 4.93 21.72 3.65
CA LEU A 189 4.47 20.64 2.77
C LEU A 189 3.82 19.54 3.63
N ILE A 190 2.49 19.56 3.67
CA ILE A 190 1.65 18.67 4.50
C ILE A 190 1.13 17.43 3.76
N ARG A 191 1.24 17.39 2.43
CA ARG A 191 0.80 16.26 1.61
C ARG A 191 1.54 16.27 0.28
N TYR A 192 1.86 15.08 -0.22
CA TYR A 192 2.35 14.88 -1.57
C TYR A 192 1.88 13.54 -2.11
N GLU A 193 1.61 13.49 -3.40
CA GLU A 193 1.18 12.28 -4.09
C GLU A 193 1.73 12.26 -5.51
N PRO A 194 2.03 11.06 -6.07
CA PRO A 194 2.42 10.95 -7.46
C PRO A 194 1.24 11.27 -8.37
N ILE A 195 1.52 12.00 -9.45
CA ILE A 195 0.54 12.27 -10.50
C ILE A 195 0.89 11.39 -11.70
N TYR A 196 -0.11 10.73 -12.27
CA TYR A 196 0.04 9.86 -13.42
C TYR A 196 -0.83 10.37 -14.57
N ASP A 197 -0.28 10.43 -15.78
CA ASP A 197 -1.05 10.81 -16.97
C ASP A 197 -2.06 9.73 -17.39
N SER A 198 -1.79 8.46 -17.09
CA SER A 198 -2.67 7.34 -17.45
C SER A 198 -2.53 6.16 -16.49
N SER A 199 -3.47 5.22 -16.52
CA SER A 199 -3.39 4.00 -15.70
C SER A 199 -2.20 3.11 -16.04
N SER A 200 -1.69 3.17 -17.28
CA SER A 200 -0.52 2.40 -17.71
C SER A 200 0.79 3.04 -17.25
N SER A 201 0.85 4.37 -17.10
CA SER A 201 2.09 5.06 -16.72
C SER A 201 2.58 4.71 -15.30
N VAL A 202 1.66 4.27 -14.43
CA VAL A 202 1.93 3.76 -13.08
C VAL A 202 2.97 2.62 -13.08
N HIS A 203 3.07 1.85 -14.16
CA HIS A 203 4.00 0.73 -14.25
C HIS A 203 5.45 1.15 -14.53
N TYR A 204 5.65 2.31 -15.16
CA TYR A 204 6.98 2.80 -15.54
C TYR A 204 7.61 3.68 -14.45
N LEU A 205 6.80 4.34 -13.62
CA LEU A 205 7.28 5.21 -12.55
C LEU A 205 7.65 4.39 -11.30
N GLN A 206 8.93 4.39 -10.94
CA GLN A 206 9.44 3.66 -9.77
C GLN A 206 9.77 4.57 -8.58
N HIS A 207 10.41 5.71 -8.84
CA HIS A 207 10.91 6.63 -7.83
C HIS A 207 10.73 8.09 -8.27
N ILE A 208 10.36 8.95 -7.33
CA ILE A 208 10.36 10.40 -7.48
C ILE A 208 11.08 10.98 -6.27
N THR A 209 12.11 11.79 -6.51
CA THR A 209 12.80 12.53 -5.46
C THR A 209 12.68 14.02 -5.75
N LEU A 210 12.20 14.77 -4.75
CA LEU A 210 12.12 16.22 -4.82
C LEU A 210 13.24 16.83 -3.99
N HIS A 211 14.03 17.68 -4.64
CA HIS A 211 15.14 18.39 -4.02
C HIS A 211 14.82 19.89 -3.92
N GLU A 212 15.16 20.49 -2.79
CA GLU A 212 15.20 21.94 -2.66
C GLU A 212 16.58 22.42 -3.08
N CYS A 213 16.61 23.49 -3.87
CA CYS A 213 17.81 24.22 -4.19
C CYS A 213 17.64 25.67 -3.73
N GLN A 214 18.57 26.16 -2.92
CA GLN A 214 18.57 27.56 -2.46
C GLN A 214 19.55 28.37 -3.30
N GLY A 215 19.04 29.41 -3.96
CA GLY A 215 19.84 30.35 -4.76
C GLY A 215 19.01 31.00 -5.87
N ALA A 216 19.33 32.26 -6.18
CA ALA A 216 18.70 33.04 -7.25
C ALA A 216 19.71 33.30 -8.38
N HIS A 217 20.34 32.24 -8.88
CA HIS A 217 21.29 32.32 -9.99
C HIS A 217 20.52 32.30 -11.32
N ALA A 218 20.92 33.15 -12.27
CA ALA A 218 20.29 33.21 -13.60
C ALA A 218 20.28 31.85 -14.31
N GLU A 219 21.32 31.04 -14.10
CA GLU A 219 21.43 29.67 -14.61
C GLU A 219 20.31 28.75 -14.09
N LEU A 220 19.90 28.90 -12.82
CA LEU A 220 18.80 28.11 -12.25
C LEU A 220 17.45 28.49 -12.86
N GLU A 221 17.25 29.78 -13.15
CA GLU A 221 16.04 30.24 -13.84
C GLU A 221 15.98 29.75 -15.29
N GLU A 222 17.12 29.72 -15.99
CA GLU A 222 17.21 29.19 -17.34
C GLU A 222 16.91 27.69 -17.37
N MET A 223 17.51 26.91 -16.47
CA MET A 223 17.22 25.48 -16.34
C MET A 223 15.77 25.19 -15.94
N ALA A 224 15.12 26.09 -15.20
CA ALA A 224 13.71 25.96 -14.86
C ALA A 224 12.77 26.18 -16.06
N ARG A 225 13.26 26.81 -17.14
CA ARG A 225 12.52 26.96 -18.41
C ARG A 225 12.75 25.81 -19.37
N GLU A 226 13.76 24.97 -19.15
CA GLU A 226 14.01 23.77 -19.95
C GLU A 226 12.94 22.69 -19.71
N GLN A 227 12.71 21.82 -20.70
CA GLN A 227 11.79 20.67 -20.57
C GLN A 227 12.30 19.57 -19.62
N GLY A 228 13.53 19.70 -19.13
CA GLY A 228 14.23 18.69 -18.36
C GLY A 228 15.19 17.89 -19.23
N ARG A 229 15.98 17.04 -18.58
CA ARG A 229 17.03 16.24 -19.23
C ARG A 229 17.28 14.95 -18.47
N PRO A 230 17.88 13.93 -19.12
CA PRO A 230 18.39 12.77 -18.41
C PRO A 230 19.37 13.19 -17.32
N CYS A 231 19.16 12.71 -16.10
CA CYS A 231 20.05 13.01 -14.98
C CYS A 231 21.43 12.38 -15.26
N LEU A 232 22.50 13.16 -15.32
CA LEU A 232 23.85 12.58 -15.37
C LEU A 232 24.21 12.08 -13.96
N ARG A 233 24.30 10.75 -13.79
CA ARG A 233 24.72 10.00 -12.59
C ARG A 233 25.34 10.89 -11.50
N ALA A 234 24.60 11.16 -10.42
CA ALA A 234 25.03 11.73 -9.13
C ALA A 234 25.94 12.99 -9.11
N ARG A 235 26.35 13.55 -10.25
CA ARG A 235 27.32 14.66 -10.38
C ARG A 235 26.77 15.87 -11.14
N SER A 236 25.46 15.95 -11.33
CA SER A 236 24.87 17.04 -12.11
C SER A 236 23.58 17.62 -11.51
N ILE A 237 23.41 17.52 -10.19
CA ILE A 237 22.70 18.63 -9.55
C ILE A 237 23.64 19.83 -9.74
N PRO A 238 23.17 20.94 -10.32
CA PRO A 238 24.04 22.05 -10.67
C PRO A 238 24.93 22.38 -9.48
N LEU A 239 26.24 22.55 -9.70
CA LEU A 239 27.16 23.07 -8.67
C LEU A 239 26.66 24.41 -8.07
N ALA A 240 25.73 25.08 -8.76
CA ALA A 240 24.99 26.26 -8.32
C ALA A 240 23.97 26.01 -7.18
N CYS A 241 23.58 24.76 -6.91
CA CYS A 241 22.73 24.40 -5.78
C CYS A 241 23.59 24.02 -4.57
N ASN A 242 24.01 25.05 -3.82
CA ASN A 242 24.91 24.90 -2.68
C ASN A 242 24.30 24.10 -1.50
N ALA A 243 22.97 24.03 -1.42
CA ALA A 243 22.24 23.21 -0.47
C ALA A 243 21.21 22.39 -1.23
N ILE A 244 21.40 21.08 -1.25
CA ILE A 244 20.47 20.11 -1.82
C ILE A 244 19.88 19.33 -0.66
N GLN A 245 18.67 19.70 -0.28
CA GLN A 245 17.93 18.93 0.73
C GLN A 245 16.91 18.06 0.01
N VAL A 246 16.90 16.76 0.31
CA VAL A 246 15.77 15.91 -0.09
C VAL A 246 14.56 16.39 0.70
N ILE A 247 13.63 17.05 0.01
CA ILE A 247 12.38 17.47 0.62
C ILE A 247 11.52 16.25 0.82
N ARG A 248 11.35 15.43 -0.23
CA ARG A 248 10.53 14.22 -0.22
C ARG A 248 11.07 13.17 -1.17
N ASP A 249 10.73 11.93 -0.85
CA ASP A 249 10.93 10.75 -1.68
C ASP A 249 9.60 10.00 -1.74
N TRP A 250 9.24 9.60 -2.95
CA TRP A 250 8.16 8.67 -3.22
C TRP A 250 8.74 7.48 -3.99
N SER A 251 8.43 6.28 -3.52
CA SER A 251 8.72 5.03 -4.22
C SER A 251 7.45 4.26 -4.49
N ARG A 252 7.43 3.47 -5.56
CA ARG A 252 6.27 2.67 -5.94
C ARG A 252 5.83 1.77 -4.79
N GLY A 253 4.54 1.82 -4.47
CA GLY A 253 3.94 1.13 -3.34
C GLY A 253 3.87 1.96 -2.06
N SER A 254 4.47 3.16 -2.04
CA SER A 254 4.24 4.13 -0.97
C SER A 254 2.81 4.68 -1.07
N GLU A 255 2.10 4.63 0.05
CA GLU A 255 0.85 5.37 0.20
C GLU A 255 1.11 6.88 0.28
N VAL A 256 0.06 7.68 0.08
CA VAL A 256 0.10 9.13 0.28
C VAL A 256 0.57 9.40 1.72
N LYS A 257 1.73 10.03 1.87
CA LYS A 257 2.24 10.40 3.19
C LYS A 257 1.62 11.71 3.64
N GLN A 258 1.11 11.68 4.86
CA GLN A 258 0.51 12.77 5.61
C GLN A 258 1.53 13.40 6.56
#